data_AF-A0A7V4HHD6-F1
#
_entry.id   AF-A0A7V4HHD6-F1
#
_cell.length_a   1.000
_cell.length_b   1.000
_cell.length_c   1.000
_cell.angle_alpha   90.00
_cell.angle_beta   90.00
_cell.angle_gamma   90.00
#
_symmetry.space_group_name_H-M   'P 1'
#
loop_
_entity.id
_entity.type
_entity.pdbx_description
1 polymer ?
#
loop_
_entity_poly.entity_id
_entity_poly.type
_entity_poly.pdbx_seq_one_letter_code
_entity_poly.pdbx_strand_id
1 'polypeptide(L)'
;MSTQRNLPRPASAAFGNGANSWTICCALLTLLAGLSNASAQGVYHNQRLFVVPAPGKVTIDGDLSDWDLSGEILTYVVEASMSYQSGRTAMMYDSDALYISSRVADPSPLLNKADPAVNPDFGWDGDAFQFRICLDPDLGYPLKIGGYDRNPSEMLVHITLWYFTDARKPVL
;
A
#
# COMPACT_ATOMS: atom_id res chain seq x y z
N MET A 1 52.87 -10.86 53.27
CA MET A 1 53.83 -11.85 52.74
C MET A 1 53.92 -11.67 51.23
N SER A 2 55.16 -11.57 50.73
CA SER A 2 55.59 -11.74 49.33
C SER A 2 55.20 -10.69 48.28
N THR A 3 56.14 -9.79 48.06
CA THR A 3 56.62 -9.22 46.79
C THR A 3 56.48 -10.16 45.58
N GLN A 4 56.27 -9.59 44.37
CA GLN A 4 56.86 -9.95 43.05
C GLN A 4 56.36 -8.92 42.01
N ARG A 5 57.16 -7.92 41.63
CA ARG A 5 58.15 -7.88 40.52
C ARG A 5 57.52 -7.79 39.11
N ASN A 6 57.63 -6.59 38.54
CA ASN A 6 57.58 -6.32 37.09
C ASN A 6 58.70 -7.05 36.36
N LEU A 7 58.40 -7.67 35.21
CA LEU A 7 59.34 -7.83 34.09
C LEU A 7 58.60 -7.66 32.75
N PRO A 8 59.27 -7.09 31.72
CA PRO A 8 58.65 -6.53 30.52
C PRO A 8 58.56 -7.56 29.38
N ARG A 9 57.69 -7.32 28.39
CA ARG A 9 57.78 -7.95 27.07
C ARG A 9 57.46 -6.97 25.92
N PRO A 10 58.04 -7.21 24.74
CA PRO A 10 58.65 -6.18 23.91
C PRO A 10 57.78 -5.70 22.75
N ALA A 11 58.20 -4.58 22.17
CA ALA A 11 57.61 -3.95 20.99
C ALA A 11 58.00 -4.66 19.67
N SER A 12 57.08 -4.50 18.71
CA SER A 12 57.25 -4.55 17.25
C SER A 12 57.39 -5.91 16.57
N ALA A 13 56.39 -6.25 15.75
CA ALA A 13 56.64 -6.63 14.37
C ALA A 13 55.43 -6.20 13.51
N ALA A 14 55.64 -5.17 12.71
CA ALA A 14 54.81 -4.89 11.55
C ALA A 14 55.01 -6.01 10.52
N PHE A 15 53.91 -6.60 10.05
CA PHE A 15 53.86 -7.33 8.79
C PHE A 15 52.81 -6.65 7.92
N GLY A 16 53.28 -6.15 6.79
CA GLY A 16 52.49 -5.44 5.82
C GLY A 16 51.84 -6.35 4.78
N ASN A 17 51.17 -5.63 3.88
CA ASN A 17 50.92 -5.92 2.48
C ASN A 17 50.00 -7.10 2.14
N GLY A 18 48.80 -6.71 1.70
CA GLY A 18 48.41 -6.98 0.33
C GLY A 18 47.84 -8.37 0.09
N ALA A 19 46.53 -8.50 0.23
CA ALA A 19 45.79 -9.49 -0.52
C ALA A 19 44.42 -8.90 -0.89
N ASN A 20 44.21 -8.82 -2.20
CA ASN A 20 42.98 -8.41 -2.83
C ASN A 20 41.91 -9.46 -2.49
N SER A 21 40.93 -9.10 -1.68
CA SER A 21 39.77 -9.93 -1.41
C SER A 21 38.54 -9.26 -2.02
N TRP A 22 38.27 -9.60 -3.28
CA TRP A 22 36.91 -9.65 -3.80
C TRP A 22 36.16 -10.73 -3.01
N THR A 23 35.70 -10.37 -1.82
CA THR A 23 34.76 -11.20 -1.07
C THR A 23 33.37 -10.83 -1.54
N ILE A 24 32.88 -11.66 -2.45
CA ILE A 24 31.47 -11.79 -2.80
C ILE A 24 30.70 -12.02 -1.49
N CYS A 25 30.04 -10.99 -0.97
CA CYS A 25 29.02 -11.12 0.07
C CYS A 25 27.75 -11.70 -0.56
N CYS A 26 27.78 -13.00 -0.88
CA CYS A 26 26.55 -13.79 -0.92
C CYS A 26 26.21 -14.14 0.52
N ALA A 27 25.36 -13.33 1.16
CA ALA A 27 24.88 -13.64 2.49
C ALA A 27 23.38 -13.36 2.62
N LEU A 28 22.66 -14.45 2.89
CA LEU A 28 21.34 -14.54 3.54
C LEU A 28 20.11 -14.25 2.66
N LEU A 29 19.72 -15.26 1.86
CA LEU A 29 18.29 -15.59 1.73
C LEU A 29 17.80 -16.10 3.09
N THR A 30 17.18 -15.22 3.88
CA THR A 30 16.37 -15.64 5.03
C THR A 30 15.04 -16.19 4.51
N LEU A 31 14.94 -17.51 4.51
CA LEU A 31 13.71 -18.25 4.31
C LEU A 31 12.80 -18.07 5.55
N LEU A 32 12.06 -16.96 5.61
CA LEU A 32 10.97 -16.77 6.57
C LEU A 32 9.66 -17.31 5.96
N ALA A 33 9.62 -18.63 5.79
CA ALA A 33 8.36 -19.33 5.53
C ALA A 33 7.81 -19.82 6.87
N GLY A 34 6.69 -19.25 7.29
CA GLY A 34 5.86 -19.84 8.36
C GLY A 34 5.55 -18.89 9.50
N LEU A 35 4.48 -18.10 9.31
CA LEU A 35 3.50 -17.75 10.34
C LEU A 35 2.19 -17.42 9.60
N SER A 36 1.51 -18.45 9.10
CA SER A 36 0.12 -18.33 8.69
C SER A 36 -0.74 -18.28 9.95
N ASN A 37 -0.99 -17.06 10.46
CA ASN A 37 -2.00 -16.87 11.48
C ASN A 37 -3.39 -16.81 10.86
N ALA A 38 -4.31 -17.47 11.56
CA ALA A 38 -5.58 -17.99 11.08
C ALA A 38 -6.67 -16.94 10.83
N SER A 39 -7.68 -17.42 10.10
CA SER A 39 -9.08 -16.96 10.01
C SER A 39 -9.32 -15.53 9.55
N ALA A 40 -9.30 -15.34 8.23
CA ALA A 40 -10.05 -14.28 7.57
C ALA A 40 -11.55 -14.63 7.62
N GLN A 41 -12.25 -14.15 8.64
CA GLN A 41 -13.72 -14.08 8.60
C GLN A 41 -14.09 -12.94 7.63
N GLY A 42 -14.20 -13.29 6.35
CA GLY A 42 -14.48 -12.39 5.23
C GLY A 42 -13.76 -12.86 3.97
N VAL A 43 -14.43 -12.85 2.82
CA VAL A 43 -13.83 -13.21 1.53
C VAL A 43 -12.89 -12.07 1.10
N TYR A 44 -11.74 -11.94 1.76
CA TYR A 44 -10.72 -10.97 1.38
C TYR A 44 -9.80 -11.62 0.35
N HIS A 45 -10.00 -11.30 -0.92
CA HIS A 45 -9.16 -11.83 -2.01
C HIS A 45 -7.74 -11.24 -1.99
N ASN A 46 -7.58 -10.00 -1.52
CA ASN A 46 -6.29 -9.31 -1.41
C ASN A 46 -5.99 -8.96 0.05
N GLN A 47 -4.79 -9.31 0.53
CA GLN A 47 -4.32 -8.96 1.88
C GLN A 47 -3.23 -7.88 1.87
N ARG A 48 -2.65 -7.60 0.71
CA ARG A 48 -1.56 -6.65 0.51
C ARG A 48 -1.72 -5.97 -0.85
N LEU A 49 -1.33 -4.70 -0.90
CA LEU A 49 -1.20 -3.92 -2.12
C LEU A 49 0.23 -3.37 -2.12
N PHE A 50 0.95 -3.55 -3.22
CA PHE A 50 2.28 -2.98 -3.39
C PHE A 50 2.13 -1.61 -4.06
N VAL A 51 2.57 -0.57 -3.36
CA VAL A 51 2.68 0.79 -3.92
C VAL A 51 4.10 0.94 -4.46
N VAL A 52 4.24 1.25 -5.74
CA VAL A 52 5.56 1.29 -6.43
C VAL A 52 6.05 2.73 -6.61
N PRO A 53 7.36 2.98 -6.72
CA PRO A 53 7.85 4.31 -7.08
C PRO A 53 7.32 4.74 -8.45
N ALA A 54 6.90 5.99 -8.61
CA ALA A 54 6.54 6.53 -9.91
C ALA A 54 7.77 6.49 -10.84
N PRO A 55 7.65 5.98 -12.09
CA PRO A 55 8.78 5.86 -13.02
C PRO A 55 9.27 7.23 -13.53
N GLY A 56 8.49 8.28 -13.31
CA GLY A 56 8.77 9.66 -13.67
C GLY A 56 7.67 10.58 -13.18
N LYS A 57 7.55 11.78 -13.78
CA LYS A 57 6.45 12.70 -13.47
C LYS A 57 5.11 12.05 -13.84
N VAL A 58 4.20 12.01 -12.87
CA VAL A 58 2.85 11.47 -13.07
C VAL A 58 1.91 12.53 -13.64
N THR A 59 1.13 12.16 -14.65
CA THR A 59 0.03 12.96 -15.19
C THR A 59 -1.31 12.37 -14.77
N ILE A 60 -2.25 13.20 -14.31
CA ILE A 60 -3.59 12.79 -13.86
C ILE A 60 -4.60 13.17 -14.94
N ASP A 61 -4.68 12.36 -15.99
CA ASP A 61 -5.57 12.56 -17.15
C ASP A 61 -6.45 11.34 -17.47
N GLY A 62 -6.29 10.24 -16.73
CA GLY A 62 -7.02 9.00 -16.90
C GLY A 62 -6.42 8.03 -17.93
N ASP A 63 -5.32 8.40 -18.61
CA ASP A 63 -4.48 7.45 -19.33
C ASP A 63 -3.51 6.79 -18.34
N LEU A 64 -3.34 5.47 -18.48
CA LEU A 64 -2.44 4.67 -17.63
C LEU A 64 -1.27 4.11 -18.42
N SER A 65 -1.05 4.59 -19.66
CA SER A 65 0.02 4.11 -20.54
C SER A 65 1.44 4.37 -20.01
N ASP A 66 1.61 5.39 -19.17
CA ASP A 66 2.86 5.77 -18.49
C ASP A 66 2.95 5.28 -17.03
N TRP A 67 1.92 4.59 -16.52
CA TRP A 67 1.89 4.07 -15.16
C TRP A 67 2.64 2.73 -15.04
N ASP A 68 3.34 2.53 -13.92
CA ASP A 68 3.79 1.21 -13.51
C ASP A 68 2.64 0.45 -12.83
N LEU A 69 2.08 -0.53 -13.54
CA LEU A 69 0.97 -1.36 -13.07
C LEU A 69 1.43 -2.67 -12.41
N SER A 70 2.73 -2.85 -12.11
CA SER A 70 3.26 -4.09 -11.55
C SER A 70 2.72 -4.44 -10.15
N GLY A 71 2.23 -3.44 -9.42
CA GLY A 71 1.57 -3.59 -8.12
C GLY A 71 0.04 -3.78 -8.19
N GLU A 72 -0.56 -3.87 -9.38
CA GLU A 72 -2.01 -3.92 -9.56
C GLU A 72 -2.66 -5.12 -8.88
N ILE A 73 -3.80 -4.87 -8.22
CA ILE A 73 -4.67 -5.91 -7.66
C ILE A 73 -6.05 -5.88 -8.30
N LEU A 74 -6.70 -7.04 -8.35
CA LEU A 74 -8.09 -7.18 -8.77
C LEU A 74 -9.00 -7.29 -7.56
N THR A 75 -9.99 -6.42 -7.46
CA THR A 75 -10.99 -6.38 -6.38
C THR A 75 -12.38 -6.69 -6.93
N TYR A 76 -13.08 -7.64 -6.32
CA TYR A 76 -14.47 -8.01 -6.62
C TYR A 76 -15.10 -8.66 -5.38
N VAL A 77 -16.44 -8.69 -5.33
CA VAL A 77 -17.18 -9.30 -4.20
C VAL A 77 -17.48 -10.77 -4.45
N VAL A 78 -17.91 -11.12 -5.67
CA VAL A 78 -18.30 -12.48 -6.05
C VAL A 78 -17.65 -12.85 -7.38
N GLU A 79 -17.09 -14.04 -7.48
CA GLU A 79 -16.38 -14.50 -8.70
C GLU A 79 -17.29 -14.48 -9.94
N ALA A 80 -18.57 -14.82 -9.78
CA ALA A 80 -19.57 -14.80 -10.85
C ALA A 80 -19.82 -13.41 -11.47
N SER A 81 -19.48 -12.33 -10.76
CA SER A 81 -19.60 -10.96 -11.26
C SER A 81 -18.26 -10.30 -11.58
N MET A 82 -17.14 -10.98 -11.35
CA MET A 82 -15.79 -10.42 -11.49
C MET A 82 -15.52 -9.79 -12.86
N SER A 83 -16.09 -10.33 -13.94
CA SER A 83 -15.87 -9.81 -15.30
C SER A 83 -16.61 -8.51 -15.59
N TYR A 84 -17.62 -8.15 -14.81
CA TYR A 84 -18.46 -6.96 -15.04
C TYR A 84 -18.72 -6.11 -13.79
N GLN A 85 -18.23 -6.50 -12.62
CA GLN A 85 -18.32 -5.74 -11.37
C GLN A 85 -17.03 -5.93 -10.58
N SER A 86 -15.97 -5.28 -11.03
CA SER A 86 -14.65 -5.35 -10.42
C SER A 86 -13.84 -4.06 -10.61
N GLY A 87 -12.77 -3.92 -9.83
CA GLY A 87 -11.80 -2.85 -9.97
C GLY A 87 -10.40 -3.42 -10.08
N ARG A 88 -9.63 -2.91 -11.05
CA ARG A 88 -8.18 -3.15 -11.17
C ARG A 88 -7.44 -1.92 -10.67
N THR A 89 -6.91 -2.00 -9.46
CA THR A 89 -6.35 -0.85 -8.75
C THR A 89 -4.84 -0.97 -8.65
N ALA A 90 -4.14 0.10 -9.05
CA ALA A 90 -2.70 0.25 -8.91
C ALA A 90 -2.39 1.55 -8.16
N MET A 91 -1.23 1.59 -7.49
CA MET A 91 -0.79 2.79 -6.78
C MET A 91 0.70 3.02 -7.00
N MET A 92 1.05 4.29 -7.17
CA MET A 92 2.43 4.75 -7.25
C MET A 92 2.69 5.82 -6.19
N TYR A 93 3.95 6.11 -5.89
CA TYR A 93 4.31 7.21 -5.01
C TYR A 93 5.58 7.92 -5.48
N ASP A 94 5.74 9.18 -5.08
CA ASP A 94 6.99 9.93 -5.14
C ASP A 94 7.20 10.72 -3.82
N SER A 95 8.03 11.77 -3.83
CA SER A 95 8.27 12.61 -2.65
C SER A 95 7.07 13.46 -2.24
N ASP A 96 6.13 13.69 -3.15
CA ASP A 96 5.10 14.71 -3.03
C ASP A 96 3.71 14.09 -2.84
N ALA A 97 3.45 12.92 -3.44
CA ALA A 97 2.12 12.33 -3.44
C ALA A 97 2.09 10.78 -3.48
N LEU A 98 0.95 10.26 -3.03
CA LEU A 98 0.45 8.93 -3.36
C LEU A 98 -0.52 9.04 -4.53
N TYR A 99 -0.25 8.33 -5.61
CA TYR A 99 -1.05 8.29 -6.82
C TYR A 99 -1.88 7.01 -6.86
N ILE A 100 -3.17 7.14 -7.15
CA ILE A 100 -4.13 6.03 -7.15
C ILE A 100 -4.83 6.00 -8.50
N SER A 101 -4.87 4.83 -9.13
CA SER A 101 -5.69 4.57 -10.31
C SER A 101 -6.54 3.33 -10.13
N SER A 102 -7.71 3.30 -10.76
CA SER A 102 -8.51 2.09 -10.87
C SER A 102 -9.23 2.02 -12.21
N ARG A 103 -9.15 0.88 -12.87
CA ARG A 103 -9.98 0.55 -14.04
C ARG A 103 -11.17 -0.27 -13.55
N VAL A 104 -12.35 0.34 -13.59
CA VAL A 104 -13.59 -0.25 -13.07
C VAL A 104 -14.34 -0.93 -14.20
N ALA A 105 -14.60 -2.23 -14.05
CA ALA A 105 -15.55 -2.96 -14.88
C ALA A 105 -16.95 -2.81 -14.27
N ASP A 106 -17.84 -2.15 -15.00
CA ASP A 106 -19.20 -1.83 -14.56
C ASP A 106 -20.11 -1.66 -15.79
N PRO A 107 -21.22 -2.41 -15.92
CA PRO A 107 -22.18 -2.27 -17.01
C PRO A 107 -22.98 -0.96 -16.95
N SER A 108 -23.00 -0.29 -15.80
CA SER A 108 -23.69 0.98 -15.55
C SER A 108 -22.69 2.02 -15.06
N PRO A 109 -21.77 2.52 -15.91
CA PRO A 109 -20.56 3.25 -15.52
C PRO A 109 -20.73 4.22 -14.34
N LEU A 110 -20.37 3.75 -13.13
CA LEU A 110 -20.51 4.43 -11.84
C LEU A 110 -21.85 5.15 -11.66
N LEU A 111 -22.96 4.47 -11.99
CA LEU A 111 -24.31 5.01 -11.90
C LEU A 111 -24.62 5.48 -10.48
N ASN A 112 -24.69 6.80 -10.35
CA ASN A 112 -24.93 7.45 -9.08
C ASN A 112 -25.76 8.72 -9.24
N LYS A 113 -26.77 8.89 -8.38
CA LYS A 113 -27.70 10.03 -8.39
C LYS A 113 -27.49 11.01 -7.23
N ALA A 114 -26.47 10.79 -6.40
CA ALA A 114 -26.13 11.73 -5.34
C ALA A 114 -25.64 13.05 -5.95
N ASP A 115 -26.48 14.09 -5.84
CA ASP A 115 -26.14 15.43 -6.28
C ASP A 115 -25.19 16.08 -5.26
N PRO A 116 -23.94 16.39 -5.64
CA PRO A 116 -22.98 17.01 -4.73
C PRO A 116 -23.40 18.42 -4.25
N ALA A 117 -24.34 19.09 -4.94
CA ALA A 117 -24.84 20.39 -4.52
C ALA A 117 -25.92 20.29 -3.42
N VAL A 118 -26.55 19.13 -3.26
CA VAL A 118 -27.61 18.90 -2.28
C VAL A 118 -27.08 18.11 -1.08
N ASN A 119 -26.33 17.03 -1.35
CA ASN A 119 -25.82 16.15 -0.31
C ASN A 119 -24.49 15.51 -0.74
N PRO A 120 -23.37 16.24 -0.59
CA PRO A 120 -22.05 15.79 -1.07
C PRO A 120 -21.54 14.52 -0.38
N ASP A 121 -22.02 14.23 0.83
CA ASP A 121 -21.56 13.07 1.61
C ASP A 121 -22.26 11.76 1.23
N PHE A 122 -23.14 11.75 0.24
CA PHE A 122 -23.98 10.59 -0.12
C PHE A 122 -23.52 9.84 -1.37
N GLY A 123 -22.36 10.19 -1.93
CA GLY A 123 -21.79 9.47 -3.08
C GLY A 123 -21.62 7.96 -2.83
N TRP A 124 -21.52 7.52 -1.57
CA TRP A 124 -21.42 6.09 -1.22
C TRP A 124 -22.73 5.29 -1.39
N ASP A 125 -23.89 5.96 -1.50
CA ASP A 125 -25.22 5.33 -1.57
C ASP A 125 -25.64 4.98 -3.02
N GLY A 126 -24.65 4.80 -3.89
CA GLY A 126 -24.77 4.38 -5.28
C GLY A 126 -23.48 3.73 -5.76
N ASP A 127 -23.31 3.55 -7.07
CA ASP A 127 -22.04 3.04 -7.59
C ASP A 127 -20.94 4.08 -7.36
N ALA A 128 -19.86 3.67 -6.70
CA ALA A 128 -18.75 4.53 -6.33
C ALA A 128 -17.46 3.72 -6.17
N PHE A 129 -16.33 4.37 -6.47
CA PHE A 129 -15.03 3.90 -6.04
C PHE A 129 -14.72 4.49 -4.66
N GLN A 130 -14.54 3.63 -3.67
CA GLN A 130 -14.18 4.05 -2.31
C GLN A 130 -12.78 3.56 -1.96
N PHE A 131 -11.93 4.47 -1.53
CA PHE A 131 -10.61 4.16 -1.01
C PHE A 131 -10.49 4.66 0.43
N ARG A 132 -9.96 3.81 1.31
CA ARG A 132 -9.73 4.14 2.71
C ARG A 132 -8.30 3.75 3.08
N ILE A 133 -7.57 4.69 3.66
CA ILE A 133 -6.21 4.47 4.15
C ILE A 133 -6.10 5.05 5.56
N CYS A 134 -5.38 4.34 6.42
CA CYS A 134 -5.01 4.83 7.74
C CYS A 134 -3.49 4.96 7.78
N LEU A 135 -3.00 6.15 8.09
CA LEU A 135 -1.58 6.42 8.22
C LEU A 135 -1.07 6.30 9.67
N ASP A 136 -1.96 5.96 10.61
CA ASP A 136 -1.63 5.70 12.01
C ASP A 136 -1.21 4.23 12.20
N PRO A 137 0.09 3.94 12.42
CA PRO A 137 0.56 2.57 12.62
C PRO A 137 0.15 1.99 13.98
N ASP A 138 -0.20 2.82 14.96
CA ASP A 138 -0.52 2.39 16.33
C ASP A 138 -1.90 1.71 16.42
N LEU A 139 -2.78 1.95 15.44
CA LEU A 139 -4.09 1.28 15.34
C LEU A 139 -3.99 -0.20 14.93
N GLY A 140 -2.84 -0.63 14.42
CA GLY A 140 -2.55 -2.01 14.05
C GLY A 140 -3.30 -2.53 12.81
N TYR A 141 -3.05 -3.80 12.48
CA TYR A 141 -3.69 -4.51 11.36
C TYR A 141 -4.31 -5.85 11.82
N PRO A 142 -5.54 -6.20 11.39
CA PRO A 142 -6.51 -5.29 10.77
C PRO A 142 -6.84 -4.14 11.73
N LEU A 143 -7.29 -3.00 11.19
CA LEU A 143 -7.63 -1.84 12.02
C LEU A 143 -8.63 -2.28 13.09
N LYS A 144 -8.25 -2.09 14.36
CA LYS A 144 -9.09 -2.46 15.51
C LYS A 144 -10.09 -1.35 15.80
N ILE A 145 -10.99 -1.10 14.85
CA ILE A 145 -12.04 -0.10 14.98
C ILE A 145 -13.17 -0.74 15.80
N GLY A 146 -13.38 -0.26 17.03
CA GLY A 146 -14.46 -0.73 17.88
C GLY A 146 -15.79 -0.07 17.51
N GLY A 147 -16.81 -0.86 17.13
CA GLY A 147 -18.21 -0.39 17.02
C GLY A 147 -18.49 0.68 15.95
N TYR A 148 -19.61 1.39 16.12
CA TYR A 148 -20.08 2.51 15.28
C TYR A 148 -19.24 3.79 15.45
N ASP A 149 -17.99 3.69 15.92
CA ASP A 149 -17.12 4.85 15.98
C ASP A 149 -16.75 5.26 14.55
N ARG A 150 -17.36 6.36 14.11
CA ARG A 150 -17.31 6.81 12.71
C ARG A 150 -15.94 7.38 12.34
N ASN A 151 -15.08 7.67 13.31
CA ASN A 151 -13.76 8.22 13.02
C ASN A 151 -12.71 7.80 14.06
N PRO A 152 -12.15 6.58 13.96
CA PRO A 152 -11.21 6.05 14.94
C PRO A 152 -9.87 6.78 15.00
N SER A 153 -9.57 7.61 14.00
CA SER A 153 -8.35 8.42 13.94
C SER A 153 -8.50 9.53 12.90
N GLU A 154 -7.96 10.71 13.20
CA GLU A 154 -7.84 11.80 12.22
C GLU A 154 -6.92 11.44 11.04
N MET A 155 -6.12 10.37 11.17
CA MET A 155 -5.25 9.85 10.11
C MET A 155 -5.95 8.81 9.22
N LEU A 156 -7.25 8.56 9.45
CA LEU A 156 -8.09 7.78 8.54
C LEU A 156 -8.63 8.69 7.44
N VAL A 157 -8.12 8.49 6.23
CA VAL A 157 -8.56 9.21 5.04
C VAL A 157 -9.54 8.31 4.28
N HIS A 158 -10.72 8.83 3.99
CA HIS A 158 -11.72 8.18 3.13
C HIS A 158 -11.95 9.07 1.90
N ILE A 159 -11.74 8.47 0.74
CA ILE A 159 -12.00 9.08 -0.56
C ILE A 159 -13.17 8.33 -1.21
N THR A 160 -14.15 9.08 -1.72
CA THR A 160 -15.27 8.53 -2.48
C THR A 160 -15.32 9.22 -3.83
N LEU A 161 -15.10 8.47 -4.91
CA LEU A 161 -15.29 8.96 -6.27
C LEU A 161 -16.57 8.37 -6.86
N TRP A 162 -17.38 9.20 -7.48
CA TRP A 162 -18.58 8.75 -8.19
C TRP A 162 -18.84 9.57 -9.45
N TYR A 163 -19.70 9.06 -10.32
CA TYR A 163 -20.15 9.77 -11.50
C TYR A 163 -21.58 10.25 -11.28
N PHE A 164 -21.77 11.57 -11.12
CA PHE A 164 -23.11 12.13 -10.96
C PHE A 164 -23.86 12.06 -12.30
N THR A 165 -24.73 11.06 -12.41
CA THR A 165 -25.34 10.61 -13.67
C THR A 165 -26.17 11.71 -14.33
N ASP A 166 -26.96 12.45 -13.55
CA ASP A 166 -27.90 13.44 -14.07
C ASP A 166 -27.16 14.63 -14.70
N ALA A 167 -26.01 15.02 -14.16
CA ALA A 167 -25.15 16.09 -14.69
C ALA A 167 -23.96 15.59 -15.52
N ARG A 168 -23.79 14.27 -15.67
CA ARG A 168 -22.73 13.64 -16.46
C ARG A 168 -21.31 14.09 -16.12
N LYS A 169 -21.00 14.20 -14.82
CA LYS A 169 -19.70 14.67 -14.35
C LYS A 169 -19.11 13.78 -13.25
N PRO A 170 -17.77 13.62 -13.21
CA PRO A 170 -17.11 12.98 -12.07
C PRO A 170 -17.22 13.88 -10.83
N VAL A 171 -17.23 13.24 -9.66
CA VAL A 171 -17.19 13.89 -8.35
C VAL A 171 -16.18 13.15 -7.47
N LEU A 172 -15.49 13.91 -6.63
CA LEU A 172 -14.50 13.48 -5.64
C LEU A 172 -14.87 14.11 -4.29
#